data_AF-A0A426YVS2-F1
#
_entry.id   AF-A0A426YVS2-F1
#
_cell.length_a   1.000
_cell.length_b   1.000
_cell.length_c   1.000
_cell.angle_alpha   90.00
_cell.angle_beta   90.00
_cell.angle_gamma   90.00
#
_symmetry.space_group_name_H-M   'P 1'
#
loop_
_entity.id
_entity.type
_entity.pdbx_description
1 polymer ?
#
loop_
_entity_poly.entity_id
_entity_poly.type
_entity_poly.pdbx_seq_one_letter_code
_entity_poly.pdbx_strand_id
1 'polypeptide(L)'
;MWVASCLASCCATCTCGLCTSVAAGISRRSARLAYCGLFALSLIISWILREVAAPLLEKIPCRFDASIGINTFTHAPPKEWFQTNAVLRVSLGNFLFFAIFALLMIRVKDQNDKRDSWHHGGWIVKIIIWALLIVLMFFLPNIVITIYGNQ
;
A
#
# COMPACT_ATOMS: atom_id res chain seq x y z
N MET A 1 -13.70 -3.02 33.29
CA MET A 1 -13.16 -3.26 31.94
C MET A 1 -13.51 -2.16 30.91
N TRP A 2 -13.83 -0.92 31.32
CA TRP A 2 -14.32 0.13 30.41
C TRP A 2 -13.43 1.40 30.30
N VAL A 3 -12.27 1.43 30.95
CA VAL A 3 -11.36 2.60 30.91
C VAL A 3 -10.36 2.52 29.74
N ALA A 4 -10.00 1.31 29.31
CA ALA A 4 -9.07 1.11 28.20
C ALA A 4 -9.65 1.55 26.84
N SER A 5 -10.96 1.41 26.65
CA SER A 5 -11.63 1.79 25.39
C SER A 5 -11.67 3.31 25.17
N CYS A 6 -11.71 4.12 26.24
CA CYS A 6 -11.71 5.58 26.13
C CYS A 6 -10.33 6.15 25.80
N LEU A 7 -9.27 5.60 26.41
CA LEU A 7 -7.88 6.00 26.09
C LEU A 7 -7.47 5.56 24.68
N ALA A 8 -7.88 4.35 24.26
CA ALA A 8 -7.67 3.89 22.88
C ALA A 8 -8.45 4.74 21.86
N SER A 9 -9.66 5.20 22.20
CA SER A 9 -10.47 6.04 21.31
C SER A 9 -9.97 7.48 21.20
N CYS A 10 -9.35 8.02 22.25
CA CYS A 10 -8.69 9.33 22.22
C CYS A 10 -7.34 9.28 21.50
N CYS A 11 -6.54 8.23 21.70
CA CYS A 11 -5.31 8.03 20.90
C CYS A 11 -5.65 7.75 19.42
N ALA A 12 -6.73 7.00 19.21
CA ALA A 12 -7.55 6.87 18.01
C ALA A 12 -7.70 8.17 17.24
N THR A 13 -8.47 9.10 17.82
CA THR A 13 -8.83 10.38 17.22
C THR A 13 -7.69 11.40 17.21
N CYS A 14 -6.75 11.35 18.15
CA CYS A 14 -5.59 12.24 18.17
C CYS A 14 -4.57 11.91 17.07
N THR A 15 -4.23 10.62 16.87
CA THR A 15 -3.34 10.22 15.75
C THR A 15 -4.02 10.43 14.40
N CYS A 16 -5.29 10.10 14.31
CA CYS A 16 -6.17 10.29 13.16
C CYS A 16 -6.33 11.79 12.78
N GLY A 17 -6.52 12.67 13.75
CA GLY A 17 -6.57 14.12 13.55
C GLY A 17 -5.21 14.74 13.19
N LEU A 18 -4.12 14.24 13.77
CA LEU A 18 -2.77 14.72 13.48
C LEU A 18 -2.29 14.28 12.09
N CYS A 19 -2.51 13.02 11.71
CA CYS A 19 -2.21 12.52 10.36
C CYS A 19 -3.02 13.26 9.30
N THR A 20 -4.29 13.55 9.58
CA THR A 20 -5.13 14.38 8.71
C THR A 20 -4.59 15.80 8.61
N SER A 21 -4.18 16.39 9.73
CA SER A 21 -3.66 17.77 9.78
C SER A 21 -2.32 17.92 9.06
N VAL A 22 -1.42 16.93 9.19
CA VAL A 22 -0.13 16.91 8.51
C VAL A 22 -0.30 16.64 7.02
N ALA A 23 -1.09 15.63 6.62
CA ALA A 23 -1.34 15.35 5.21
C ALA A 23 -2.11 16.51 4.51
N ALA A 24 -3.12 17.07 5.18
CA ALA A 24 -3.83 18.25 4.69
C ALA A 24 -2.94 19.51 4.70
N GLY A 25 -2.03 19.65 5.66
CA GLY A 25 -1.05 20.74 5.72
C GLY A 25 -0.02 20.68 4.58
N ILE A 26 0.54 19.49 4.33
CA ILE A 26 1.50 19.27 3.24
C ILE A 26 0.82 19.46 1.89
N SER A 27 -0.38 18.91 1.71
CA SER A 27 -1.13 19.07 0.47
C SER A 27 -1.58 20.51 0.20
N ARG A 28 -1.93 21.27 1.25
CA ARG A 28 -2.19 22.71 1.13
C ARG A 28 -0.98 23.49 0.61
N ARG A 29 0.25 23.03 0.90
CA ARG A 29 1.48 23.63 0.37
C ARG A 29 1.81 23.14 -1.04
N SER A 30 1.67 21.83 -1.28
CA SER A 30 1.74 21.21 -2.61
C SER A 30 1.32 19.74 -2.57
N ALA A 31 0.33 19.35 -3.38
CA ALA A 31 -0.04 17.94 -3.54
C ALA A 31 1.13 17.07 -4.06
N ARG A 32 2.07 17.67 -4.82
CA ARG A 32 3.25 16.94 -5.32
C ARG A 32 4.11 16.40 -4.18
N LEU A 33 4.35 17.23 -3.14
CA LEU A 33 5.13 16.83 -1.97
C LEU A 33 4.45 15.70 -1.21
N ALA A 34 3.12 15.74 -1.11
CA ALA A 34 2.35 14.69 -0.46
C ALA A 34 2.42 13.36 -1.22
N TYR A 35 2.34 13.36 -2.57
CA TYR A 35 2.54 12.13 -3.36
C TYR A 35 3.98 11.62 -3.32
N CYS A 36 4.98 12.51 -3.34
CA CYS A 36 6.38 12.12 -3.14
C CYS A 36 6.58 11.48 -1.76
N GLY A 37 5.96 12.03 -0.71
CA GLY A 37 5.99 11.46 0.63
C GLY A 37 5.31 10.09 0.71
N LEU A 38 4.16 9.92 0.03
CA LEU A 38 3.47 8.62 -0.06
C LEU A 38 4.35 7.58 -0.78
N PHE A 39 5.00 7.97 -1.88
CA PHE A 39 5.93 7.11 -2.60
C PHE A 39 7.16 6.76 -1.74
N ALA A 40 7.75 7.73 -1.04
CA ALA A 40 8.87 7.47 -0.12
C ALA A 40 8.48 6.53 1.03
N LEU A 41 7.28 6.71 1.62
CA LEU A 41 6.74 5.79 2.61
C LEU A 41 6.62 4.37 2.05
N SER A 42 6.20 4.25 0.79
CA SER A 42 6.11 2.96 0.12
C SER A 42 7.47 2.25 -0.02
N LEU A 43 8.55 3.01 -0.26
CA LEU A 43 9.91 2.48 -0.31
C LEU A 43 10.38 2.01 1.06
N ILE A 44 10.07 2.76 2.12
CA ILE A 44 10.37 2.37 3.51
C ILE A 44 9.63 1.08 3.87
N ILE A 45 8.34 0.99 3.55
CA ILE A 45 7.53 -0.23 3.77
C ILE A 45 8.11 -1.41 2.98
N SER A 46 8.48 -1.19 1.72
CA SER A 46 9.11 -2.21 0.88
C SER A 46 10.43 -2.70 1.48
N TRP A 47 11.23 -1.81 2.06
CA TRP A 47 12.49 -2.16 2.70
C TRP A 47 12.27 -2.97 3.98
N ILE A 48 11.35 -2.53 4.85
CA ILE A 48 10.98 -3.29 6.07
C ILE A 48 10.45 -4.68 5.69
N LEU A 49 9.54 -4.76 4.73
CA LEU A 49 9.01 -6.02 4.26
C LEU A 49 10.08 -6.93 3.66
N ARG A 50 11.11 -6.38 3.00
CA ARG A 50 12.25 -7.15 2.51
C ARG A 50 13.04 -7.81 3.66
N GLU A 51 13.21 -7.12 4.77
CA GLU A 51 13.89 -7.67 5.95
C GLU A 51 13.04 -8.72 6.68
N VAL A 52 11.73 -8.52 6.73
CA VAL A 52 10.77 -9.39 7.44
C VAL A 52 10.12 -10.43 6.50
N ALA A 53 10.47 -10.46 5.21
CA ALA A 53 9.79 -11.26 4.19
C ALA A 53 9.81 -12.76 4.50
N ALA A 54 10.96 -13.29 4.93
CA ALA A 54 11.13 -14.71 5.19
C ALA A 54 10.13 -15.25 6.23
N PRO A 55 10.08 -14.73 7.47
CA PRO A 55 9.12 -15.23 8.47
C PRO A 55 7.65 -14.89 8.17
N LEU A 56 7.39 -13.88 7.33
CA LEU A 56 6.03 -13.40 7.04
C LEU A 56 5.39 -14.21 5.90
N LEU A 57 6.15 -14.46 4.83
CA LEU A 57 5.71 -15.27 3.69
C LEU A 57 5.86 -16.78 3.92
N GLU A 58 6.55 -17.24 4.96
CA GLU A 58 6.51 -18.64 5.46
C GLU A 58 5.26 -18.94 6.30
N LYS A 59 4.60 -17.93 6.89
CA LYS A 59 3.36 -18.10 7.66
C LYS A 59 2.09 -18.00 6.81
N ILE A 60 2.14 -17.22 5.74
CA ILE A 60 1.06 -17.10 4.74
C ILE A 60 0.85 -18.32 3.80
N PRO A 61 1.86 -19.15 3.44
CA PRO A 61 1.71 -20.19 2.45
C PRO A 61 0.76 -21.29 2.96
N CYS A 62 0.76 -21.60 4.26
CA CYS A 62 -0.11 -22.64 4.82
C CYS A 62 -1.62 -22.35 4.71
N ARG A 63 -2.05 -21.09 4.57
CA ARG A 63 -3.49 -20.73 4.56
C ARG A 63 -4.05 -20.50 3.15
N PHE A 64 -3.22 -20.06 2.22
CA PHE A 64 -3.65 -19.61 0.89
C PHE A 64 -3.24 -20.57 -0.24
N ASP A 65 -2.13 -21.29 -0.09
CA ASP A 65 -1.65 -22.25 -1.08
C ASP A 65 -2.64 -23.40 -1.32
N ALA A 66 -3.31 -23.85 -0.26
CA ALA A 66 -4.33 -24.90 -0.32
C ALA A 66 -5.57 -24.52 -1.16
N SER A 67 -5.84 -23.23 -1.39
CA SER A 67 -7.05 -22.78 -2.10
C SER A 67 -6.88 -22.63 -3.61
N ILE A 68 -5.64 -22.55 -4.12
CA ILE A 68 -5.38 -22.26 -5.55
C ILE A 68 -4.48 -23.31 -6.22
N GLY A 69 -3.81 -24.21 -5.49
CA GLY A 69 -3.24 -25.43 -6.08
C GLY A 69 -2.15 -25.23 -7.15
N ILE A 70 -1.32 -24.19 -7.03
CA ILE A 70 -0.26 -23.89 -8.02
C ILE A 70 1.17 -23.96 -7.43
N ASN A 71 1.36 -23.99 -6.11
CA ASN A 71 2.73 -24.05 -5.57
C ASN A 71 3.15 -25.49 -5.23
N THR A 72 3.33 -26.33 -6.26
CA THR A 72 4.15 -27.54 -6.10
C THR A 72 5.63 -27.14 -6.07
N PHE A 73 6.06 -26.45 -5.02
CA PHE A 73 7.49 -26.30 -4.75
C PHE A 73 7.98 -27.65 -4.23
N THR A 74 8.62 -28.44 -5.10
CA THR A 74 9.33 -29.67 -4.74
C THR A 74 10.47 -29.43 -3.75
N HIS A 75 10.94 -28.18 -3.63
CA HIS A 75 11.91 -27.71 -2.64
C HIS A 75 11.53 -26.32 -2.12
N ALA A 76 11.75 -26.05 -0.83
CA ALA A 76 11.52 -24.74 -0.22
C ALA A 76 12.34 -23.66 -0.96
N PRO A 77 11.70 -22.59 -1.47
CA PRO A 77 12.41 -21.55 -2.20
C PRO A 77 13.42 -20.81 -1.31
N PRO A 78 14.52 -20.27 -1.88
CA PRO A 78 15.53 -19.56 -1.11
C PRO A 78 14.98 -18.27 -0.51
N LYS A 79 15.60 -17.79 0.58
CA LYS A 79 15.21 -16.54 1.26
C LYS A 79 15.11 -15.34 0.31
N GLU A 80 16.01 -15.26 -0.68
CA GLU A 80 16.02 -14.19 -1.69
C GLU A 80 14.73 -14.16 -2.53
N TRP A 81 14.12 -15.31 -2.79
CA TRP A 81 12.85 -15.40 -3.51
C TRP A 81 11.73 -14.71 -2.72
N PHE A 82 11.67 -14.92 -1.41
CA PHE A 82 10.68 -14.28 -0.53
C PHE A 82 10.89 -12.77 -0.44
N GLN A 83 12.15 -12.34 -0.31
CA GLN A 83 12.52 -10.92 -0.28
C GLN A 83 12.10 -10.19 -1.56
N THR A 84 12.42 -10.78 -2.72
CA THR A 84 12.05 -10.22 -4.03
C THR A 84 10.53 -10.20 -4.22
N ASN A 85 9.82 -11.27 -3.86
CA ASN A 85 8.36 -11.32 -3.97
C ASN A 85 7.68 -10.27 -3.10
N ALA A 86 8.16 -10.03 -1.88
CA ALA A 86 7.61 -9.00 -1.00
C ALA A 86 7.75 -7.59 -1.61
N VAL A 87 8.93 -7.26 -2.15
CA VAL A 87 9.21 -5.98 -2.81
C VAL A 87 8.34 -5.80 -4.06
N LEU A 88 8.24 -6.83 -4.90
CA LEU A 88 7.44 -6.80 -6.13
C LEU A 88 5.96 -6.57 -5.85
N ARG A 89 5.39 -7.21 -4.81
CA ARG A 89 3.99 -7.02 -4.41
C ARG A 89 3.71 -5.60 -3.95
N VAL A 90 4.61 -5.00 -3.16
CA VAL A 90 4.49 -3.59 -2.75
C VAL A 90 4.62 -2.66 -3.96
N SER A 91 5.59 -2.90 -4.85
CA SER A 91 5.78 -2.11 -6.08
C SER A 91 4.55 -2.16 -6.99
N LEU A 92 3.99 -3.35 -7.21
CA LEU A 92 2.78 -3.54 -8.01
C LEU A 92 1.57 -2.79 -7.42
N GLY A 93 1.41 -2.82 -6.10
CA GLY A 93 0.33 -2.09 -5.41
C GLY A 93 0.45 -0.58 -5.57
N ASN A 94 1.68 -0.05 -5.47
CA ASN A 94 1.95 1.38 -5.73
C ASN A 94 1.66 1.74 -7.18
N PHE A 95 2.16 0.93 -8.13
CA PHE A 95 1.93 1.15 -9.55
C PHE A 95 0.43 1.23 -9.85
N LEU A 96 -0.37 0.28 -9.35
CA LEU A 96 -1.83 0.30 -9.54
C LEU A 96 -2.49 1.53 -8.93
N PHE A 97 -2.11 1.92 -7.71
CA PHE A 97 -2.66 3.12 -7.08
C PHE A 97 -2.40 4.37 -7.93
N PHE A 98 -1.15 4.62 -8.33
CA PHE A 98 -0.79 5.79 -9.14
C PHE A 98 -1.34 5.71 -10.56
N ALA A 99 -1.41 4.53 -11.17
CA ALA A 99 -1.98 4.33 -12.50
C ALA A 99 -3.49 4.64 -12.51
N ILE A 100 -4.24 4.08 -11.56
CA ILE A 100 -5.68 4.38 -11.40
C ILE A 100 -5.86 5.87 -11.14
N PHE A 101 -5.05 6.45 -10.26
CA PHE A 101 -5.14 7.87 -9.95
C PHE A 101 -4.82 8.75 -11.17
N ALA A 102 -3.84 8.37 -11.99
CA ALA A 102 -3.53 9.04 -13.25
C ALA A 102 -4.70 8.95 -14.25
N LEU A 103 -5.30 7.76 -14.41
CA LEU A 103 -6.48 7.56 -15.25
C LEU A 103 -7.66 8.43 -14.78
N LEU A 104 -7.89 8.49 -13.47
CA LEU A 104 -8.92 9.34 -12.85
C LEU A 104 -8.67 10.84 -13.04
N MET A 105 -7.47 11.27 -13.44
CA MET A 105 -7.10 12.66 -13.69
C MET A 105 -7.00 13.00 -15.19
N ILE A 106 -7.23 12.06 -16.10
CA ILE A 106 -7.25 12.32 -17.54
C ILE A 106 -8.35 13.33 -17.89
N ARG A 107 -8.04 14.34 -18.71
CA ARG A 107 -8.99 15.37 -19.18
C ARG A 107 -9.42 16.40 -18.11
N VAL A 108 -8.76 16.49 -16.95
CA VAL A 108 -8.88 17.71 -16.11
C VAL A 108 -8.21 18.86 -16.87
N LYS A 109 -8.96 19.94 -17.13
CA LYS A 109 -8.42 21.14 -17.80
C LYS A 109 -8.31 22.33 -16.86
N ASP A 110 -9.24 22.45 -15.91
CA ASP A 110 -9.39 23.63 -15.06
C ASP A 110 -9.40 23.25 -13.58
N GLN A 111 -8.88 24.15 -12.73
CA GLN A 111 -8.86 23.98 -11.27
C GLN A 111 -10.25 24.11 -10.62
N ASN A 112 -11.26 24.55 -11.38
CA ASN A 112 -12.65 24.61 -10.90
C ASN A 112 -13.38 23.25 -11.00
N ASP A 113 -12.73 22.24 -11.59
CA ASP A 113 -13.27 20.88 -11.61
C ASP A 113 -13.23 20.29 -10.19
N LYS A 114 -14.29 19.62 -9.76
CA LYS A 114 -14.36 18.92 -8.46
C LYS A 114 -13.20 17.92 -8.28
N ARG A 115 -12.63 17.44 -9.39
CA ARG A 115 -11.47 16.54 -9.42
C ARG A 115 -10.18 17.20 -8.94
N ASP A 116 -10.03 18.52 -9.07
CA ASP A 116 -8.91 19.25 -8.49
C ASP A 116 -8.98 19.27 -6.96
N SER A 117 -10.19 19.48 -6.41
CA SER A 117 -10.43 19.35 -4.97
C SER A 117 -10.13 17.93 -4.47
N TRP A 118 -10.48 16.89 -5.25
CA TRP A 118 -10.09 15.52 -4.94
C TRP A 118 -8.57 15.31 -5.02
N HIS A 119 -7.87 15.95 -5.96
CA HIS A 119 -6.42 15.85 -6.10
C HIS A 119 -5.66 16.42 -4.90
N HIS A 120 -6.13 17.54 -4.35
CA HIS A 120 -5.51 18.22 -3.20
C HIS A 120 -6.10 17.78 -1.85
N GLY A 121 -7.30 17.23 -1.82
CA GLY A 121 -8.02 16.80 -0.62
C GLY A 121 -8.08 15.29 -0.43
N GLY A 122 -8.93 14.85 0.51
CA GLY A 122 -9.30 13.43 0.67
C GLY A 122 -8.17 12.46 1.06
N TRP A 123 -7.07 12.95 1.66
CA TRP A 123 -5.86 12.16 1.90
C TRP A 123 -6.07 10.90 2.74
N ILE A 124 -6.96 10.93 3.73
CA ILE A 124 -7.27 9.75 4.54
C ILE A 124 -7.81 8.63 3.65
N VAL A 125 -8.80 8.95 2.80
CA VAL A 125 -9.41 7.99 1.89
C VAL A 125 -8.36 7.43 0.93
N LYS A 126 -7.48 8.30 0.40
CA LYS A 126 -6.37 7.88 -0.47
C LYS A 126 -5.39 6.93 0.22
N ILE A 127 -4.98 7.24 1.46
CA ILE A 127 -4.07 6.39 2.24
C ILE A 127 -4.73 5.04 2.54
N ILE A 128 -6.01 5.02 2.89
CA ILE A 128 -6.76 3.78 3.12
C ILE A 128 -6.82 2.95 1.83
N ILE A 129 -7.22 3.54 0.70
CA ILE A 129 -7.27 2.84 -0.59
C ILE A 129 -5.89 2.31 -0.98
N TRP A 130 -4.85 3.13 -0.82
CA TRP A 130 -3.47 2.74 -1.09
C TRP A 130 -3.01 1.56 -0.22
N ALA A 131 -3.28 1.60 1.09
CA ALA A 131 -2.94 0.52 2.00
C ALA A 131 -3.72 -0.77 1.66
N LEU A 132 -5.01 -0.65 1.35
CA LEU A 132 -5.84 -1.78 0.91
C LEU A 132 -5.32 -2.39 -0.40
N LEU A 133 -4.88 -1.58 -1.37
CA LEU A 133 -4.28 -2.06 -2.62
C LEU A 133 -2.97 -2.82 -2.35
N ILE A 134 -2.10 -2.33 -1.48
CA ILE A 134 -0.87 -3.04 -1.10
C ILE A 134 -1.22 -4.38 -0.45
N VAL A 135 -2.15 -4.40 0.51
CA VAL A 135 -2.60 -5.63 1.17
C VAL A 135 -3.23 -6.60 0.16
N LEU A 136 -4.02 -6.09 -0.79
CA LEU A 136 -4.62 -6.89 -1.86
C LEU A 136 -3.55 -7.59 -2.72
N MET A 137 -2.42 -6.93 -2.98
CA MET A 137 -1.33 -7.54 -3.76
C MET A 137 -0.71 -8.77 -3.07
N PHE A 138 -0.87 -8.96 -1.76
CA PHE A 138 -0.43 -10.17 -1.08
C PHE A 138 -1.35 -11.38 -1.34
N PHE A 139 -2.59 -11.14 -1.77
CA PHE A 139 -3.53 -12.21 -2.17
C PHE A 139 -3.40 -12.59 -3.65
N LEU A 140 -2.58 -11.87 -4.43
CA LEU A 140 -2.36 -12.16 -5.84
C LEU A 140 -1.56 -13.47 -6.01
N PRO A 141 -1.90 -14.35 -6.97
CA PRO A 141 -1.13 -15.56 -7.22
C PRO A 141 0.28 -15.24 -7.72
N ASN A 142 1.25 -16.09 -7.36
CA ASN A 142 2.67 -15.89 -7.67
C ASN A 142 2.93 -15.74 -9.17
N ILE A 143 2.13 -16.37 -10.04
CA ILE A 143 2.25 -16.26 -11.50
C ILE A 143 2.22 -14.80 -11.98
N VAL A 144 1.34 -13.96 -11.41
CA VAL A 144 1.24 -12.56 -11.82
C VAL A 144 2.46 -11.77 -11.37
N ILE A 145 2.97 -12.09 -10.18
CA ILE A 145 4.18 -11.46 -9.62
C ILE A 145 5.43 -11.87 -10.43
N THR A 146 5.51 -13.12 -10.86
CA THR A 146 6.60 -13.60 -11.73
C THR A 146 6.57 -12.91 -13.09
N ILE A 147 5.40 -12.74 -13.71
CA ILE A 147 5.27 -12.00 -14.98
C ILE A 147 5.73 -10.54 -14.79
N TYR A 148 5.30 -9.90 -13.69
CA TYR A 148 5.69 -8.53 -13.38
C TYR A 148 7.18 -8.37 -13.07
N GLY A 149 7.80 -9.37 -12.41
CA GLY A 149 9.22 -9.36 -12.06
C GLY A 149 10.17 -9.75 -13.21
N ASN A 150 9.65 -10.33 -14.29
CA ASN A 150 10.42 -10.72 -15.48
C ASN A 150 10.51 -9.60 -16.54
N GLN A 151 10.44 -8.33 -16.11
CA GLN A 151 10.65 -7.17 -16.98
C GLN A 151 12.13 -6.83 -17.17
#